data_AF-A0A0H4B9K5-F1
#
_entry.id   AF-A0A0H4B9K5-F1
#
_cell.length_a   1.000
_cell.length_b   1.000
_cell.length_c   1.000
_cell.angle_alpha   90.00
_cell.angle_beta   90.00
_cell.angle_gamma   90.00
#
_symmetry.space_group_name_H-M   'P 1'
#
loop_
_entity.id
_entity.type
_entity.pdbx_description
1 polymer ?
#
loop_
_entity_poly.entity_id
_entity_poly.type
_entity_poly.pdbx_seq_one_letter_code
_entity_poly.pdbx_strand_id
1 'polypeptide(L)'
;VCKDNEGLPLNLQLHYYRIPDSGGAFRLTIYSPYIILNKTGLDINIKAKSLLQQARTAAGQKVVRDLLGDDEQKALPLMFAFSGDDQRNRVILKVGESNWSKPQSFDAIGSTIDVVLPSATQNTEIHVGISIENGDGKYKMTKVVTLAPRFVLKNRMSEEISAREPGSSELMTLKRG
;
A
#
# COMPACT_ATOMS: atom_id res chain seq x y z
N VAL A 1 -18.42 10.95 -1.91
CA VAL A 1 -17.04 11.18 -2.41
C VAL A 1 -16.36 12.17 -1.48
N CYS A 2 -15.22 11.80 -0.92
CA CYS A 2 -14.36 12.70 -0.15
C CYS A 2 -13.24 13.20 -1.06
N LYS A 3 -12.59 14.32 -0.72
CA LYS A 3 -11.40 14.80 -1.42
C LYS A 3 -10.31 15.11 -0.41
N ASP A 4 -9.06 14.91 -0.79
CA ASP A 4 -7.93 15.39 0.00
C ASP A 4 -7.65 16.88 -0.26
N ASN A 5 -6.60 17.42 0.37
CA ASN A 5 -6.19 18.82 0.24
C ASN A 5 -5.73 19.19 -1.18
N GLU A 6 -5.43 18.21 -2.03
CA GLU A 6 -5.05 18.41 -3.45
C GLU A 6 -6.25 18.23 -4.39
N GLY A 7 -7.45 17.99 -3.84
CA GLY A 7 -8.68 17.79 -4.59
C GLY A 7 -8.83 16.38 -5.19
N LEU A 8 -7.93 15.44 -4.87
CA LEU A 8 -7.99 14.07 -5.36
C LEU A 8 -9.17 13.33 -4.70
N PRO A 9 -10.03 12.65 -5.48
CA PRO A 9 -11.23 12.01 -4.94
C PRO A 9 -10.93 10.66 -4.28
N LEU A 10 -11.61 10.41 -3.16
CA LEU A 10 -11.72 9.12 -2.50
C LEU A 10 -13.20 8.69 -2.46
N ASN A 11 -13.50 7.59 -3.13
CA ASN A 11 -14.84 7.02 -3.21
C ASN A 11 -15.05 5.99 -2.09
N LEU A 12 -15.55 6.47 -0.94
CA LEU A 12 -15.98 5.59 0.16
C LEU A 12 -17.27 4.83 -0.21
N GLN A 13 -17.45 3.67 0.39
CA GLN A 13 -18.61 2.80 0.20
C GLN A 13 -19.59 2.90 1.37
N LEU A 14 -20.86 2.63 1.07
CA LEU A 14 -21.94 2.61 2.03
C LEU A 14 -22.49 1.18 2.13
N HIS A 15 -22.56 0.66 3.36
CA HIS A 15 -23.24 -0.59 3.65
C HIS A 15 -24.46 -0.33 4.53
N TYR A 16 -25.63 -0.67 4.00
CA TYR A 16 -26.92 -0.52 4.67
C TYR A 16 -27.31 -1.86 5.28
N TYR A 17 -27.50 -1.88 6.59
CA TYR A 17 -28.01 -3.04 7.30
C TYR A 17 -29.33 -2.69 8.00
N ARG A 18 -30.44 -3.24 7.55
CA ARG A 18 -31.74 -3.08 8.22
C ARG A 18 -31.72 -3.86 9.52
N ILE A 19 -32.16 -3.23 10.61
CA ILE A 19 -32.23 -3.90 11.91
C ILE A 19 -33.57 -4.64 11.94
N PRO A 20 -33.59 -5.96 12.19
CA PRO A 20 -34.85 -6.70 12.34
C PRO A 20 -35.70 -6.13 13.48
N ASP A 21 -37.02 -6.19 13.33
CA ASP A 21 -38.02 -5.82 14.36
C ASP A 21 -37.91 -4.39 14.93
N SER A 22 -37.23 -3.49 14.22
CA SER A 22 -36.94 -2.14 14.70
C SER A 22 -37.82 -1.03 14.12
N GLY A 23 -38.97 -1.37 13.54
CA GLY A 23 -39.89 -0.38 12.95
C GLY A 23 -39.29 0.44 11.79
N GLY A 24 -38.31 -0.12 11.06
CA GLY A 24 -37.68 0.52 9.90
C GLY A 24 -36.30 1.15 10.17
N ALA A 25 -35.79 1.09 11.41
CA ALA A 25 -34.42 1.52 11.69
C ALA A 25 -33.36 0.72 10.91
N PHE A 26 -32.27 1.37 10.55
CA PHE A 26 -31.15 0.75 9.86
C PHE A 26 -29.82 1.32 10.35
N ARG A 27 -28.76 0.54 10.19
CA ARG A 27 -27.38 0.95 10.42
C ARG A 27 -26.73 1.25 9.08
N LEU A 28 -26.22 2.48 8.93
CA LEU A 28 -25.36 2.88 7.83
C LEU A 28 -23.90 2.75 8.27
N THR A 29 -23.10 2.01 7.50
CA THR A 29 -21.64 1.98 7.68
C THR A 29 -20.96 2.61 6.49
N ILE A 30 -20.10 3.60 6.76
CA ILE A 30 -19.25 4.24 5.77
C ILE A 30 -17.86 3.62 5.92
N TYR A 31 -17.28 3.10 4.84
CA TYR A 31 -15.98 2.45 4.89
C TYR A 31 -15.16 2.69 3.63
N SER A 32 -13.85 2.53 3.74
CA SER A 32 -12.96 2.49 2.58
C SER A 32 -12.85 1.05 2.08
N PRO A 33 -12.99 0.77 0.77
CA PRO A 33 -12.89 -0.58 0.24
C PRO A 33 -11.50 -1.19 0.44
N TYR A 34 -10.45 -0.37 0.49
CA TYR A 34 -9.08 -0.80 0.74
C TYR A 34 -8.39 0.10 1.77
N ILE A 35 -7.55 -0.51 2.59
CA ILE A 35 -6.54 0.19 3.40
C ILE A 35 -5.19 -0.35 2.97
N ILE A 36 -4.26 0.54 2.67
CA ILE A 36 -2.90 0.20 2.29
C ILE A 36 -1.99 0.49 3.49
N LEU A 37 -1.25 -0.53 3.92
CA LEU A 37 -0.25 -0.45 4.99
C LEU A 37 1.14 -0.52 4.36
N ASN A 38 1.89 0.57 4.48
CA ASN A 38 3.27 0.61 4.02
C ASN A 38 4.22 0.12 5.12
N LYS A 39 4.70 -1.12 5.02
CA LYS A 39 5.73 -1.69 5.91
C LYS A 39 7.08 -1.84 5.22
N THR A 40 7.28 -1.24 4.05
CA THR A 40 8.57 -1.30 3.32
C THR A 40 9.65 -0.45 4.00
N GLY A 41 9.25 0.54 4.80
CA GLY A 41 10.16 1.56 5.33
C GLY A 41 10.69 2.50 4.25
N LEU A 42 10.10 2.50 3.06
CA LEU A 42 10.43 3.38 1.95
C LEU A 42 9.18 4.12 1.51
N ASP A 43 9.35 5.32 0.97
CA ASP A 43 8.25 6.05 0.34
C ASP A 43 7.55 5.24 -0.75
N ILE A 44 6.22 5.30 -0.79
CA ILE A 44 5.43 4.63 -1.83
C ILE A 44 4.58 5.64 -2.60
N ASN A 45 4.49 5.43 -3.91
CA ASN A 45 3.51 6.09 -4.76
C ASN A 45 2.61 5.07 -5.44
N ILE A 46 1.32 5.37 -5.43
CA ILE A 46 0.26 4.47 -5.86
C ILE A 46 -0.59 5.21 -6.90
N LYS A 47 -0.78 4.58 -8.05
CA LYS A 47 -1.74 5.05 -9.05
C LYS A 47 -2.74 3.97 -9.40
N ALA A 48 -4.02 4.34 -9.39
CA ALA A 48 -5.09 3.52 -9.95
C ALA A 48 -5.04 3.61 -11.47
N LYS A 49 -4.98 2.47 -12.15
CA LYS A 49 -4.98 2.36 -13.61
C LYS A 49 -6.32 1.78 -14.08
N SER A 50 -7.02 2.53 -14.92
CA SER A 50 -8.16 2.01 -15.69
C SER A 50 -7.72 1.72 -17.13
N LEU A 51 -8.39 0.79 -17.81
CA LEU A 51 -8.07 0.36 -19.16
C LEU A 51 -8.04 1.52 -20.17
N LEU A 52 -8.94 2.49 -20.01
CA LEU A 52 -9.16 3.59 -20.96
C LEU A 52 -8.70 4.97 -20.43
N GLN A 53 -8.24 5.04 -19.19
CA GLN A 53 -7.83 6.32 -18.57
C GLN A 53 -6.38 6.26 -18.12
N GLN A 54 -5.73 7.43 -18.17
CA GLN A 54 -4.41 7.60 -17.58
C GLN A 54 -4.45 7.25 -16.09
N ALA A 55 -3.37 6.64 -15.60
CA ALA A 55 -3.28 6.24 -14.21
C ALA A 55 -3.33 7.48 -13.30
N ARG A 56 -4.23 7.47 -12.31
CA ARG A 56 -4.47 8.59 -11.40
C ARG A 56 -3.84 8.34 -10.05
N THR A 57 -3.19 9.35 -9.50
CA THR A 57 -2.65 9.34 -8.14
C THR A 57 -3.79 9.13 -7.13
N ALA A 58 -3.59 8.21 -6.19
CA ALA A 58 -4.54 8.00 -5.10
C ALA A 58 -4.54 9.17 -4.11
N ALA A 59 -5.73 9.52 -3.61
CA ALA A 59 -5.90 10.57 -2.61
C ALA A 59 -5.21 10.23 -1.28
N GLY A 60 -4.78 11.25 -0.54
CA GLY A 60 -4.27 11.13 0.83
C GLY A 60 -2.81 10.67 0.95
N GLN A 61 -2.15 10.31 -0.16
CA GLN A 61 -0.74 9.87 -0.13
C GLN A 61 0.21 10.93 0.44
N LYS A 62 0.02 12.20 0.05
CA LYS A 62 0.83 13.30 0.58
C LYS A 62 0.60 13.51 2.07
N VAL A 63 -0.65 13.46 2.52
CA VAL A 63 -0.99 13.59 3.94
C VAL A 63 -0.32 12.49 4.76
N VAL A 64 -0.33 11.25 4.29
CA VAL A 64 0.38 10.15 4.96
C VAL A 64 1.88 10.43 5.03
N ARG A 65 2.48 10.90 3.95
CA ARG A 65 3.91 11.26 3.90
C ARG A 65 4.27 12.39 4.87
N ASP A 66 3.46 13.45 4.89
CA ASP A 66 3.63 14.60 5.78
C ASP A 66 3.48 14.20 7.26
N LEU A 67 2.61 13.24 7.58
CA LEU A 67 2.40 12.74 8.95
C LEU A 67 3.51 11.81 9.43
N LEU A 68 4.23 11.13 8.53
CA LEU A 68 5.37 10.28 8.87
C LEU A 68 6.61 11.11 9.23
N GLY A 69 6.80 12.28 8.60
CA GLY A 69 8.01 13.08 8.79
C GLY A 69 9.26 12.23 8.56
N ASP A 70 10.24 12.34 9.46
CA ASP A 70 11.47 11.51 9.45
C ASP A 70 11.30 10.13 10.13
N ASP A 71 10.14 9.85 10.73
CA ASP A 71 9.84 8.59 11.45
C ASP A 71 9.20 7.56 10.49
N GLU A 72 9.99 7.10 9.51
CA GLU A 72 9.58 6.10 8.49
C GLU A 72 9.19 4.73 9.07
N GLN A 73 9.29 4.51 10.39
CA GLN A 73 9.03 3.22 11.01
C GLN A 73 7.54 2.91 11.22
N LYS A 74 6.64 3.88 11.07
CA LYS A 74 5.20 3.67 11.29
C LYS A 74 4.47 3.40 9.98
N ALA A 75 3.80 2.25 9.89
CA ALA A 75 2.93 1.92 8.76
C ALA A 75 1.56 2.62 8.92
N LEU A 76 1.49 3.93 8.64
CA LEU A 76 0.23 4.66 8.69
C LEU A 76 -0.75 4.16 7.62
N PRO A 77 -2.05 3.97 7.97
CA PRO A 77 -3.04 3.44 7.04
C PRO A 77 -3.45 4.48 6.00
N LEU A 78 -3.28 4.14 4.72
CA LEU A 78 -3.77 4.93 3.60
C LEU A 78 -5.10 4.35 3.10
N MET A 79 -6.18 5.14 3.17
CA MET A 79 -7.45 4.78 2.53
C MET A 79 -7.34 4.84 1.02
N PHE A 80 -7.83 3.82 0.34
CA PHE A 80 -7.75 3.71 -1.11
C PHE A 80 -9.06 3.21 -1.70
N ALA A 81 -9.42 3.76 -2.87
CA ALA A 81 -10.54 3.30 -3.67
C ALA A 81 -10.25 3.55 -5.15
N PHE A 82 -10.67 2.62 -6.01
CA PHE A 82 -10.61 2.82 -7.45
C PHE A 82 -11.62 3.87 -7.90
N SER A 83 -11.23 4.71 -8.85
CA SER A 83 -12.02 5.83 -9.37
C SER A 83 -12.82 5.41 -10.61
N GLY A 84 -13.66 4.38 -10.52
CA GLY A 84 -14.49 3.93 -11.64
C GLY A 84 -15.04 2.52 -11.47
N ASP A 85 -15.88 2.12 -12.43
CA ASP A 85 -16.54 0.80 -12.49
C ASP A 85 -15.71 -0.25 -13.26
N ASP A 86 -14.42 0.03 -13.44
CA ASP A 86 -13.51 -0.86 -14.17
C ASP A 86 -13.22 -2.11 -13.33
N GLN A 87 -13.81 -3.24 -13.72
CA GLN A 87 -13.69 -4.49 -12.97
C GLN A 87 -12.26 -5.03 -12.86
N ARG A 88 -11.28 -4.50 -13.61
CA ARG A 88 -9.90 -4.99 -13.53
C ARG A 88 -9.14 -4.45 -12.32
N ASN A 89 -9.58 -3.34 -11.72
CA ASN A 89 -9.04 -2.77 -10.48
C ASN A 89 -7.50 -2.86 -10.38
N ARG A 90 -6.81 -2.27 -11.37
CA ARG A 90 -5.35 -2.38 -11.47
C ARG A 90 -4.66 -1.22 -10.80
N VAL A 91 -3.56 -1.52 -10.13
CA VAL A 91 -2.70 -0.54 -9.47
C VAL A 91 -1.28 -0.65 -9.99
N ILE A 92 -0.61 0.48 -10.13
CA ILE A 92 0.84 0.52 -10.37
C ILE A 92 1.50 1.20 -9.17
N LEU A 93 2.63 0.66 -8.75
CA LEU A 93 3.36 1.07 -7.56
C LEU A 93 4.72 1.59 -7.96
N LYS A 94 5.21 2.60 -7.24
CA LYS A 94 6.60 3.02 -7.23
C LYS A 94 7.04 3.05 -5.76
N VAL A 95 8.21 2.52 -5.46
CA VAL A 95 8.73 2.38 -4.09
C VAL A 95 10.13 2.95 -4.05
N GLY A 96 10.38 3.92 -3.18
CA GLY A 96 11.61 4.73 -3.17
C GLY A 96 11.97 5.22 -4.57
N GLU A 97 13.21 4.94 -4.98
CA GLU A 97 13.76 5.36 -6.27
C GLU A 97 13.47 4.38 -7.43
N SER A 98 12.53 3.44 -7.25
CA SER A 98 12.19 2.50 -8.33
C SER A 98 11.49 3.18 -9.52
N ASN A 99 11.44 2.46 -10.64
CA ASN A 99 10.47 2.69 -11.69
C ASN A 99 9.08 2.16 -11.29
N TRP A 100 8.05 2.52 -12.05
CA TRP A 100 6.71 2.00 -11.86
C TRP A 100 6.66 0.48 -12.12
N SER A 101 5.93 -0.23 -11.26
CA SER A 101 5.69 -1.66 -11.38
C SER A 101 4.82 -2.01 -12.59
N LYS A 102 4.82 -3.29 -12.96
CA LYS A 102 3.72 -3.87 -13.75
C LYS A 102 2.39 -3.73 -12.98
N PRO A 103 1.23 -3.70 -13.66
CA PRO A 103 -0.07 -3.59 -13.00
C PRO A 103 -0.35 -4.76 -12.05
N GLN A 104 -0.61 -4.45 -10.78
CA GLN A 104 -0.98 -5.38 -9.72
C GLN A 104 -2.50 -5.36 -9.48
N SER A 105 -3.02 -6.37 -8.79
CA SER A 105 -4.42 -6.44 -8.34
C SER A 105 -4.47 -6.44 -6.81
N PHE A 106 -5.43 -5.71 -6.24
CA PHE A 106 -5.72 -5.72 -4.80
C PHE A 106 -6.97 -6.53 -4.43
N ASP A 107 -7.55 -7.26 -5.39
CA ASP A 107 -8.81 -8.00 -5.18
C ASP A 107 -8.63 -9.46 -4.76
N ALA A 108 -7.43 -10.02 -4.91
CA ALA A 108 -7.15 -11.42 -4.58
C ALA A 108 -6.89 -11.60 -3.07
N ILE A 109 -7.96 -11.64 -2.27
CA ILE A 109 -7.88 -11.89 -0.82
C ILE A 109 -7.22 -13.27 -0.57
N GLY A 110 -6.33 -13.33 0.42
CA GLY A 110 -5.55 -14.53 0.76
C GLY A 110 -4.34 -14.74 -0.15
N SER A 111 -4.10 -13.87 -1.14
CA SER A 111 -2.91 -13.94 -1.99
C SER A 111 -1.72 -13.22 -1.35
N THR A 112 -0.54 -13.76 -1.63
CA THR A 112 0.74 -13.07 -1.44
C THR A 112 1.41 -12.98 -2.80
N ILE A 113 1.72 -11.76 -3.25
CA ILE A 113 2.26 -11.47 -4.57
C ILE A 113 3.64 -10.86 -4.41
N ASP A 114 4.60 -11.33 -5.20
CA ASP A 114 5.93 -10.75 -5.27
C ASP A 114 5.99 -9.74 -6.43
N VAL A 115 6.47 -8.53 -6.13
CA VAL A 115 6.60 -7.45 -7.10
C VAL A 115 8.05 -7.00 -7.16
N VAL A 116 8.66 -7.25 -8.30
CA VAL A 116 9.99 -6.77 -8.64
C VAL A 116 9.86 -5.42 -9.33
N LEU A 117 10.40 -4.38 -8.69
CA LEU A 117 10.47 -3.03 -9.24
C LEU A 117 11.91 -2.75 -9.70
N PRO A 118 12.13 -2.47 -10.99
CA PRO A 118 13.46 -2.14 -11.48
C PRO A 118 13.89 -0.77 -10.95
N SER A 119 15.14 -0.63 -10.52
CA SER A 119 15.69 0.66 -10.12
C SER A 119 15.74 1.65 -11.29
N ALA A 120 15.65 2.95 -10.98
CA ALA A 120 15.91 4.01 -11.95
C ALA A 120 17.37 4.01 -12.46
N THR A 121 18.32 3.45 -11.68
CA THR A 121 19.76 3.42 -12.00
C THR A 121 20.24 2.11 -12.61
N GLN A 122 19.32 1.21 -12.99
CA GLN A 122 19.53 -0.06 -13.73
C GLN A 122 20.39 -1.15 -13.06
N ASN A 123 21.06 -0.89 -11.94
CA ASN A 123 21.94 -1.88 -11.30
C ASN A 123 21.36 -2.56 -10.03
N THR A 124 20.13 -2.19 -9.64
CA THR A 124 19.47 -2.76 -8.45
C THR A 124 17.98 -3.03 -8.72
N GLU A 125 17.38 -3.90 -7.92
CA GLU A 125 15.95 -4.21 -7.96
C GLU A 125 15.36 -4.11 -6.56
N ILE A 126 14.15 -3.57 -6.45
CA ILE A 126 13.41 -3.56 -5.20
C ILE A 126 12.37 -4.65 -5.25
N HIS A 127 12.41 -5.56 -4.27
CA HIS A 127 11.46 -6.67 -4.15
C HIS A 127 10.47 -6.38 -3.02
N VAL A 128 9.19 -6.26 -3.38
CA VAL A 128 8.10 -5.94 -2.45
C VAL A 128 7.07 -7.07 -2.47
N GLY A 129 6.81 -7.61 -1.28
CA GLY A 129 5.68 -8.50 -1.05
C GLY A 129 4.39 -7.72 -0.84
N ILE A 130 3.32 -8.16 -1.50
CA ILE A 130 1.96 -7.64 -1.33
C ILE A 130 1.11 -8.76 -0.75
N SER A 131 0.57 -8.57 0.46
CA SER A 131 -0.45 -9.46 1.02
C SER A 131 -1.80 -8.75 1.11
N ILE A 132 -2.88 -9.50 0.86
CA ILE A 132 -4.24 -8.96 0.87
C ILE A 132 -5.09 -9.82 1.79
N GLU A 133 -5.65 -9.20 2.82
CA GLU A 133 -6.48 -9.86 3.82
C GLU A 133 -7.79 -9.08 4.03
N ASN A 134 -8.80 -9.74 4.61
CA ASN A 134 -9.96 -9.01 5.10
C ASN A 134 -9.58 -8.29 6.39
N GLY A 135 -10.09 -7.07 6.59
CA GLY A 135 -9.98 -6.40 7.88
C GLY A 135 -10.74 -7.15 8.96
N ASP A 136 -10.37 -6.92 10.22
CA ASP A 136 -11.02 -7.56 11.35
C ASP A 136 -12.11 -6.67 11.99
N GLY A 137 -13.08 -7.32 12.64
CA GLY A 137 -14.09 -6.66 13.46
C GLY A 137 -14.85 -5.56 12.71
N LYS A 138 -14.70 -4.31 13.15
CA LYS A 138 -15.36 -3.15 12.54
C LYS A 138 -14.85 -2.82 11.12
N TYR A 139 -13.73 -3.40 10.70
CA TYR A 139 -13.11 -3.22 9.38
C TYR A 139 -13.36 -4.41 8.44
N LYS A 140 -14.24 -5.35 8.78
CA LYS A 140 -14.52 -6.56 7.99
C LYS A 140 -14.94 -6.38 6.53
N MET A 141 -15.32 -5.16 6.15
CA MET A 141 -15.70 -4.82 4.77
C MET A 141 -14.56 -4.20 3.97
N THR A 142 -13.42 -3.94 4.63
CA THR A 142 -12.23 -3.34 4.04
C THR A 142 -11.20 -4.42 3.76
N LYS A 143 -10.62 -4.41 2.56
CA LYS A 143 -9.44 -5.23 2.25
C LYS A 143 -8.19 -4.51 2.76
N VAL A 144 -7.40 -5.19 3.58
CA VAL A 144 -6.11 -4.69 4.07
C VAL A 144 -5.01 -5.18 3.14
N VAL A 145 -4.39 -4.24 2.43
CA VAL A 145 -3.28 -4.48 1.52
C VAL A 145 -2.00 -4.09 2.24
N THR A 146 -1.14 -5.07 2.54
CA THR A 146 0.15 -4.80 3.19
C THR A 146 1.26 -4.89 2.17
N LEU A 147 2.06 -3.83 2.06
CA LEU A 147 3.30 -3.80 1.30
C LEU A 147 4.47 -3.99 2.27
N ALA A 148 5.32 -4.98 2.05
CA ALA A 148 6.42 -5.32 2.94
C ALA A 148 7.69 -5.66 2.13
N PRO A 149 8.89 -5.48 2.70
CA PRO A 149 10.11 -5.91 2.03
C PRO A 149 10.10 -7.44 1.90
N ARG A 150 10.58 -7.94 0.75
CA ARG A 150 10.66 -9.39 0.49
C ARG A 150 11.60 -10.10 1.47
N PHE A 151 12.70 -9.43 1.80
CA PHE A 151 13.79 -9.95 2.62
C PHE A 151 14.04 -8.98 3.78
N VAL A 152 14.24 -9.54 4.97
CA VAL A 152 14.59 -8.76 6.16
C VAL A 152 15.91 -9.31 6.71
N LEU A 153 16.92 -8.45 6.74
CA LEU A 153 18.21 -8.76 7.35
C LEU A 153 18.21 -8.24 8.79
N LYS A 154 18.42 -9.14 9.74
CA LYS A 154 18.60 -8.79 11.16
C LYS A 154 19.91 -9.36 11.65
N ASN A 155 20.84 -8.49 11.99
CA ASN A 155 22.07 -8.89 12.67
C ASN A 155 21.73 -9.37 14.11
N ARG A 156 22.22 -10.56 14.47
CA ARG A 156 22.11 -11.16 15.81
C ARG A 156 23.48 -11.42 16.45
N MET A 157 24.54 -10.89 15.84
CA MET A 157 25.91 -10.99 16.32
C MET A 157 26.24 -9.78 17.20
N SER A 158 27.28 -9.93 18.03
CA SER A 158 27.83 -8.85 18.85
C SER A 158 28.61 -7.80 18.04
N GLU A 159 29.00 -8.18 16.84
CA GLU A 159 29.78 -7.41 15.88
C GLU A 159 28.88 -6.75 14.84
N GLU A 160 29.38 -5.65 14.26
CA GLU A 160 28.76 -5.01 13.11
C GLU A 160 29.03 -5.82 11.83
N ILE A 161 28.03 -5.92 10.95
CA ILE A 161 28.17 -6.60 9.66
C ILE A 161 28.06 -5.56 8.55
N SER A 162 29.08 -5.49 7.69
CA SER A 162 29.02 -4.74 6.44
C SER A 162 28.66 -5.70 5.30
N ALA A 163 27.58 -5.38 4.60
CA ALA A 163 27.12 -6.14 3.43
C ALA A 163 26.94 -5.20 2.24
N ARG A 164 26.90 -5.77 1.03
CA ARG A 164 26.55 -5.03 -0.19
C ARG A 164 25.82 -5.96 -1.14
N GLU A 165 24.97 -5.39 -1.97
CA GLU A 165 24.35 -6.13 -3.06
C GLU A 165 25.41 -6.46 -4.13
N PRO A 166 25.39 -7.67 -4.72
CA PRO A 166 26.26 -8.00 -5.84
C PRO A 166 26.10 -6.98 -6.98
N GLY A 167 27.21 -6.38 -7.42
CA GLY A 167 27.20 -5.34 -8.46
C GLY A 167 27.00 -3.91 -7.96
N SER A 168 26.65 -3.72 -6.68
CA SER A 168 26.60 -2.39 -6.06
C SER A 168 27.93 -2.00 -5.42
N SER A 169 28.25 -0.71 -5.48
CA SER A 169 29.32 -0.08 -4.70
C SER A 169 28.86 0.44 -3.34
N GLU A 170 27.55 0.40 -3.08
CA GLU A 170 26.96 0.87 -1.83
C GLU A 170 27.11 -0.19 -0.73
N LEU A 171 27.66 0.23 0.41
CA LEU A 171 27.80 -0.61 1.60
C LEU A 171 26.63 -0.35 2.54
N MET A 172 25.92 -1.42 2.91
CA MET A 172 25.00 -1.40 4.04
C MET A 172 25.68 -1.90 5.31
N THR A 173 25.43 -1.18 6.39
CA THR A 173 25.95 -1.53 7.72
C THR A 173 24.80 -2.01 8.61
N LEU A 174 24.87 -3.26 9.05
CA LEU A 174 23.95 -3.86 10.00
C LEU A 174 24.56 -3.76 11.40
N LYS A 175 24.03 -2.85 12.22
CA LYS A 175 24.44 -2.65 13.62
C LYS A 175 24.33 -3.95 14.42
N ARG A 176 25.18 -4.11 15.44
CA ARG A 176 25.12 -5.22 16.41
C ARG A 176 23.73 -5.39 17.02
N GLY A 177 23.34 -6.64 17.26
CA GLY A 177 21.99 -7.04 17.70
C GLY A 177 21.75 -7.00 19.20
#